data_AF-A0A1S2LZU9-F1
#
_entry.id   AF-A0A1S2LZU9-F1
#
_cell.length_a   1.000
_cell.length_b   1.000
_cell.length_c   1.000
_cell.angle_alpha   90.00
_cell.angle_beta   90.00
_cell.angle_gamma   90.00
#
_symmetry.space_group_name_H-M   'P 1'
#
loop_
_entity.id
_entity.type
_entity.pdbx_description
1 polymer ?
#
loop_
_entity_poly.entity_id
_entity_poly.type
_entity_poly.pdbx_seq_one_letter_code
_entity_poly.pdbx_strand_id
1 'polypeptide(L)'
;MRKKQKANKKYEGNPIINDFPKDGTKDFRDPKVWKYEEFFYMIVGSKKEGIGKALLYQSKDLYEWKYIGVVAESDGTQGDMWECPDLFSLDNKDVLIVSPMYDTKNEKPFYTIGNMSSKTKQFTQGLVNTLDYGSDFYAPQTFVDDKNRRIMIAWMDMWFSHRPSQRDGWAGAMTFPRELKVIDNKLYQVPVDEIETLRENLKDFQLFQYENEYMIDPQLSVSSEIHIV
;
A
#
# COMPACT_ATOMS: atom_id res chain seq x y z
N MET A 1 -15.89 -4.32 -30.15
CA MET A 1 -14.64 -3.82 -30.76
C MET A 1 -13.52 -3.91 -29.72
N ARG A 2 -12.50 -4.77 -29.91
CA ARG A 2 -11.31 -4.78 -29.04
C ARG A 2 -10.56 -3.47 -29.26
N LYS A 3 -10.60 -2.55 -28.29
CA LYS A 3 -9.74 -1.35 -28.31
C LYS A 3 -8.29 -1.84 -28.45
N LYS A 4 -7.59 -1.37 -29.50
CA LYS A 4 -6.16 -1.67 -29.72
C LYS A 4 -5.41 -1.49 -28.40
N GLN A 5 -4.63 -2.51 -27.99
CA GLN A 5 -3.65 -2.36 -26.92
C GLN A 5 -2.78 -1.14 -27.26
N LYS A 6 -2.73 -0.15 -26.35
CA LYS A 6 -1.74 0.92 -26.45
C LYS A 6 -0.38 0.25 -26.31
N ALA A 7 0.43 0.28 -27.37
CA ALA A 7 1.80 -0.20 -27.31
C ALA A 7 2.63 0.80 -26.50
N ASN A 8 3.13 0.38 -25.35
CA ASN A 8 4.09 1.17 -24.57
C ASN A 8 5.47 1.01 -25.21
N LYS A 9 6.08 2.11 -25.69
CA LYS A 9 7.48 2.12 -26.18
C LYS A 9 8.39 2.41 -24.99
N LYS A 10 9.44 1.60 -24.80
CA LYS A 10 10.49 1.89 -23.81
C LYS A 10 11.26 3.13 -24.23
N TYR A 11 11.62 3.99 -23.27
CA TYR A 11 12.55 5.09 -23.51
C TYR A 11 13.93 4.55 -23.91
N GLU A 12 14.54 5.13 -24.92
CA GLU A 12 15.82 4.65 -25.50
C GLU A 12 17.01 4.92 -24.58
N GLY A 13 16.94 5.98 -23.76
CA GLY A 13 17.97 6.31 -22.76
C GLY A 13 17.81 5.60 -21.42
N ASN A 14 17.13 4.45 -21.38
CA ASN A 14 17.02 3.66 -20.15
C ASN A 14 18.38 2.99 -19.79
N PRO A 15 18.68 2.83 -18.49
CA PRO A 15 17.85 3.24 -17.35
C PRO A 15 18.02 4.72 -16.99
N ILE A 16 16.95 5.35 -16.51
CA ILE A 16 16.93 6.76 -16.06
C ILE A 16 17.64 6.99 -14.71
N ILE A 17 17.85 5.93 -13.94
CA ILE A 17 18.70 5.90 -12.74
C ILE A 17 19.58 4.67 -12.88
N ASN A 18 20.89 4.87 -13.06
CA ASN A 18 21.83 3.80 -13.40
C ASN A 18 22.30 2.97 -12.20
N ASP A 19 22.27 3.54 -11.00
CA ASP A 19 22.80 2.90 -9.79
C ASP A 19 22.04 3.38 -8.54
N PHE A 20 22.14 2.62 -7.45
CA PHE A 20 21.57 3.00 -6.16
C PHE A 20 22.47 4.00 -5.42
N PRO A 21 21.92 4.88 -4.57
CA PRO A 21 22.70 5.88 -3.87
C PRO A 21 23.39 5.26 -2.65
N LYS A 22 24.34 6.00 -2.06
CA LYS A 22 25.11 5.56 -0.87
C LYS A 22 24.25 5.11 0.32
N ASP A 23 23.02 5.59 0.44
CA ASP A 23 22.12 5.28 1.55
C ASP A 23 21.26 4.04 1.29
N GLY A 24 21.32 3.48 0.09
CA GLY A 24 20.65 2.24 -0.30
C GLY A 24 21.63 1.11 -0.63
N THR A 25 21.08 0.04 -1.18
CA THR A 25 21.82 -1.13 -1.70
C THR A 25 21.28 -1.54 -3.07
N LYS A 26 21.77 -2.65 -3.63
CA LYS A 26 21.21 -3.25 -4.86
C LYS A 26 19.72 -3.60 -4.76
N ASP A 27 19.20 -3.73 -3.55
CA ASP A 27 17.77 -3.76 -3.31
C ASP A 27 17.25 -2.34 -3.46
N PHE A 28 16.98 -1.94 -4.70
CA PHE A 28 16.55 -0.58 -5.07
C PHE A 28 15.44 -0.70 -6.12
N ARG A 29 14.18 -0.64 -5.66
CA ARG A 29 13.02 -1.04 -6.47
C ARG A 29 11.71 -0.37 -6.07
N ASP A 30 10.68 -0.64 -6.85
CA ASP A 30 9.30 -0.18 -6.67
C ASP A 30 9.15 1.35 -6.68
N PRO A 31 9.57 2.04 -7.76
CA PRO A 31 9.46 3.49 -7.85
C PRO A 31 7.99 3.92 -7.90
N LYS A 32 7.60 4.77 -6.95
CA LYS A 32 6.31 5.47 -6.96
C LYS A 32 6.53 6.94 -7.27
N VAL A 33 5.93 7.42 -8.36
CA VAL A 33 6.11 8.79 -8.87
C VAL A 33 4.84 9.61 -8.68
N TRP A 34 5.00 10.85 -8.23
CA TRP A 34 3.92 11.84 -8.21
C TRP A 34 4.44 13.22 -8.63
N LYS A 35 3.54 14.11 -9.03
CA LYS A 35 3.84 15.51 -9.29
C LYS A 35 3.39 16.36 -8.11
N TYR A 36 4.24 17.28 -7.68
CA TYR A 36 3.89 18.29 -6.69
C TYR A 36 4.51 19.62 -7.12
N GLU A 37 3.66 20.64 -7.27
CA GLU A 37 4.02 21.93 -7.87
C GLU A 37 4.71 21.75 -9.24
N GLU A 38 5.92 22.27 -9.40
CA GLU A 38 6.69 22.26 -10.64
C GLU A 38 7.59 21.01 -10.81
N PHE A 39 7.62 20.12 -9.81
CA PHE A 39 8.50 18.96 -9.79
C PHE A 39 7.76 17.63 -9.80
N PHE A 40 8.41 16.63 -10.36
CA PHE A 40 8.12 15.23 -10.10
C PHE A 40 8.98 14.75 -8.94
N TYR A 41 8.39 13.90 -8.11
CA TYR A 41 9.05 13.21 -7.01
C TYR A 41 8.91 11.71 -7.21
N MET A 42 9.92 10.97 -6.81
CA MET A 42 9.93 9.51 -6.84
C MET A 42 10.41 9.00 -5.49
N ILE A 43 9.60 8.16 -4.87
CA ILE A 43 9.98 7.37 -3.69
C ILE A 43 10.32 5.95 -4.14
N VAL A 44 11.43 5.41 -3.64
CA VAL A 44 11.96 4.09 -4.04
C VAL A 44 12.31 3.29 -2.79
N GLY A 45 11.92 2.03 -2.76
CA GLY A 45 12.19 1.10 -1.67
C GLY A 45 13.63 0.62 -1.69
N SER A 46 14.24 0.55 -0.51
CA SER A 46 15.62 0.10 -0.33
C SER A 46 15.87 -0.46 1.07
N LYS A 47 17.09 -0.95 1.29
CA LYS A 47 17.63 -1.25 2.62
C LYS A 47 19.06 -0.78 2.78
N LYS A 48 19.54 -0.70 4.02
CA LYS A 48 20.96 -0.64 4.37
C LYS A 48 21.15 -0.99 5.85
N GLU A 49 22.18 -1.77 6.18
CA GLU A 49 22.56 -2.10 7.58
C GLU A 49 21.42 -2.70 8.42
N GLY A 50 20.57 -3.55 7.81
CA GLY A 50 19.41 -4.14 8.50
C GLY A 50 18.22 -3.18 8.67
N ILE A 51 18.28 -1.99 8.06
CA ILE A 51 17.22 -0.98 8.15
C ILE A 51 16.56 -0.83 6.79
N GLY A 52 15.25 -1.09 6.72
CA GLY A 52 14.41 -0.74 5.58
C GLY A 52 14.36 0.78 5.37
N LYS A 53 14.47 1.24 4.13
CA LYS A 53 14.57 2.67 3.79
C LYS A 53 13.69 3.01 2.60
N ALA A 54 13.11 4.20 2.64
CA ALA A 54 12.50 4.84 1.47
C ALA A 54 13.39 6.01 1.03
N LEU A 55 13.80 5.97 -0.24
CA LEU A 55 14.70 6.94 -0.86
C LEU A 55 13.91 7.91 -1.72
N LEU A 56 14.27 9.19 -1.70
CA LEU A 56 13.57 10.23 -2.45
C LEU A 56 14.44 10.80 -3.57
N TYR A 57 13.84 10.94 -4.74
CA TYR A 57 14.38 11.63 -5.90
C TYR A 57 13.43 12.73 -6.37
N GLN A 58 13.98 13.69 -7.08
CA GLN A 58 13.25 14.80 -7.69
C GLN A 58 13.66 14.96 -9.15
N SER A 59 12.71 15.29 -10.03
CA SER A 59 12.94 15.56 -11.45
C SER A 59 12.06 16.70 -11.94
N LYS A 60 12.47 17.38 -13.02
CA LYS A 60 11.64 18.33 -13.76
C LYS A 60 10.96 17.71 -14.98
N ASP A 61 11.46 16.59 -15.47
CA ASP A 61 11.13 16.07 -16.82
C ASP A 61 10.87 14.56 -16.88
N LEU A 62 10.97 13.85 -15.75
CA LEU A 62 10.87 12.39 -15.61
C LEU A 62 12.06 11.58 -16.15
N TYR A 63 13.08 12.23 -16.72
CA TYR A 63 14.25 11.57 -17.29
C TYR A 63 15.49 11.78 -16.42
N GLU A 64 15.75 13.02 -16.00
CA GLU A 64 16.86 13.35 -15.12
C GLU A 64 16.40 13.41 -13.67
N TRP A 65 16.96 12.54 -12.82
CA TRP A 65 16.57 12.41 -11.41
C TRP A 65 17.71 12.79 -10.48
N LYS A 66 17.44 13.77 -9.61
CA LYS A 66 18.34 14.18 -8.53
C LYS A 66 17.99 13.42 -7.26
N TYR A 67 18.96 12.70 -6.70
CA TYR A 67 18.83 12.10 -5.38
C TYR A 67 18.73 13.18 -4.30
N ILE A 68 17.72 13.09 -3.44
CA ILE A 68 17.47 14.05 -2.35
C ILE A 68 17.97 13.50 -1.01
N GLY A 69 17.74 12.21 -0.76
CA GLY A 69 18.09 11.58 0.51
C GLY A 69 17.16 10.46 0.90
N VAL A 70 17.33 9.95 2.12
CA VAL A 70 16.38 9.07 2.79
C VAL A 70 15.20 9.92 3.28
N VAL A 71 13.98 9.61 2.81
CA VAL A 71 12.77 10.32 3.26
C VAL A 71 12.20 9.72 4.53
N ALA A 72 12.28 8.40 4.69
CA ALA A 72 11.88 7.67 5.88
C ALA A 72 12.66 6.35 5.98
N GLU A 73 12.81 5.82 7.19
CA GLU A 73 13.51 4.57 7.46
C GLU A 73 12.95 3.84 8.66
N SER A 74 13.16 2.53 8.71
CA SER A 74 12.78 1.66 9.81
C SER A 74 13.47 2.08 11.11
N ASP A 75 12.73 2.03 12.23
CA ASP A 75 13.31 2.18 13.57
C ASP A 75 13.99 0.90 14.10
N GLY A 76 14.14 -0.11 13.23
CA GLY A 76 14.64 -1.45 13.55
C GLY A 76 13.53 -2.46 13.85
N THR A 77 12.26 -2.04 13.88
CA THR A 77 11.11 -2.93 14.12
C THR A 77 10.21 -3.12 12.89
N GLN A 78 10.46 -2.36 11.82
CA GLN A 78 9.63 -2.30 10.61
C GLN A 78 10.25 -3.05 9.43
N GLY A 79 11.06 -4.07 9.72
CA GLY A 79 11.71 -4.92 8.73
C GLY A 79 12.99 -4.34 8.15
N ASP A 80 13.77 -5.25 7.58
CA ASP A 80 15.09 -4.98 7.01
C ASP A 80 15.03 -4.36 5.62
N MET A 81 13.91 -4.54 4.92
CA MET A 81 13.69 -4.06 3.56
C MET A 81 12.28 -3.47 3.46
N TRP A 82 12.19 -2.32 2.82
CA TRP A 82 10.92 -1.66 2.54
C TRP A 82 10.60 -1.74 1.05
N GLU A 83 9.57 -2.52 0.71
CA GLU A 83 9.03 -2.64 -0.64
C GLU A 83 7.82 -1.73 -0.84
N CYS A 84 7.54 -1.42 -2.12
CA CYS A 84 6.34 -0.70 -2.55
C CYS A 84 6.01 0.56 -1.73
N PRO A 85 6.97 1.47 -1.44
CA PRO A 85 6.66 2.66 -0.67
C PRO A 85 5.70 3.57 -1.44
N ASP A 86 4.71 4.12 -0.76
CA ASP A 86 3.75 5.08 -1.32
C ASP A 86 3.56 6.24 -0.35
N LEU A 87 3.96 7.45 -0.77
CA LEU A 87 3.89 8.67 0.03
C LEU A 87 2.93 9.65 -0.64
N PHE A 88 1.89 10.07 0.08
CA PHE A 88 0.89 10.98 -0.44
C PHE A 88 0.23 11.82 0.64
N SER A 89 -0.33 12.97 0.25
CA SER A 89 -1.19 13.76 1.11
C SER A 89 -2.66 13.37 0.92
N LEU A 90 -3.39 13.28 2.04
CA LEU A 90 -4.81 12.93 2.12
C LEU A 90 -5.42 13.63 3.34
N ASP A 91 -6.53 14.35 3.17
CA ASP A 91 -7.25 15.06 4.24
C ASP A 91 -6.33 15.91 5.16
N ASN A 92 -5.43 16.68 4.52
CA ASN A 92 -4.42 17.54 5.18
C ASN A 92 -3.40 16.78 6.05
N LYS A 93 -3.20 15.50 5.80
CA LYS A 93 -2.18 14.65 6.43
C LYS A 93 -1.28 14.03 5.39
N ASP A 94 -0.03 13.78 5.76
CA ASP A 94 0.89 13.01 4.93
C ASP A 94 0.87 11.56 5.41
N VAL A 95 0.68 10.64 4.47
CA VAL A 95 0.54 9.21 4.71
C VAL A 95 1.67 8.49 3.97
N LEU A 96 2.40 7.65 4.69
CA LEU A 96 3.36 6.71 4.12
C LEU A 96 2.81 5.30 4.29
N ILE A 97 2.72 4.56 3.19
CA ILE A 97 2.43 3.12 3.15
C ILE A 97 3.70 2.39 2.72
N VAL A 98 3.99 1.26 3.37
CA VAL A 98 5.16 0.42 3.08
C VAL A 98 4.78 -1.06 3.23
N SER A 99 5.34 -1.90 2.37
CA SER A 99 5.34 -3.36 2.53
C SER A 99 6.71 -3.81 3.09
N PRO A 100 6.81 -4.13 4.39
CA PRO A 100 8.08 -4.59 4.94
C PRO A 100 8.37 -6.04 4.51
N MET A 101 9.65 -6.36 4.35
CA MET A 101 10.14 -7.73 4.18
C MET A 101 11.23 -8.04 5.22
N TYR A 102 11.30 -9.33 5.58
CA TYR A 102 12.30 -9.93 6.46
C TYR A 102 12.29 -9.42 7.90
N ASP A 103 12.71 -10.30 8.82
CA ASP A 103 13.01 -10.02 10.24
C ASP A 103 11.96 -9.18 11.00
N THR A 104 10.68 -9.50 10.82
CA THR A 104 9.62 -8.95 11.67
C THR A 104 8.70 -10.05 12.21
N LYS A 105 8.07 -9.77 13.36
CA LYS A 105 6.94 -10.58 13.86
C LYS A 105 5.66 -10.39 13.02
N ASN A 106 5.64 -9.45 12.07
CA ASN A 106 4.43 -9.09 11.32
C ASN A 106 4.81 -8.48 9.95
N GLU A 107 4.95 -9.33 8.93
CA GLU A 107 5.32 -8.92 7.54
C GLU A 107 4.18 -8.25 6.78
N LYS A 108 3.14 -7.76 7.49
CA LYS A 108 1.98 -7.13 6.86
C LYS A 108 2.33 -5.70 6.44
N PRO A 109 1.82 -5.22 5.29
CA PRO A 109 1.92 -3.81 4.95
C PRO A 109 1.39 -2.93 6.08
N PHE A 110 2.08 -1.82 6.32
CA PHE A 110 1.71 -0.86 7.34
C PHE A 110 1.54 0.52 6.72
N TYR A 111 0.89 1.40 7.49
CA TYR A 111 0.87 2.82 7.22
C TYR A 111 1.29 3.61 8.45
N THR A 112 1.77 4.82 8.22
CA THR A 112 1.97 5.83 9.27
C THR A 112 1.45 7.18 8.75
N ILE A 113 0.83 7.93 9.65
CA ILE A 113 0.42 9.31 9.40
C ILE A 113 1.43 10.22 10.08
N GLY A 114 2.04 11.11 9.32
CA GLY A 114 3.16 11.92 9.76
C GLY A 114 3.16 13.31 9.15
N ASN A 115 4.36 13.89 9.05
CA ASN A 115 4.55 15.20 8.45
C ASN A 115 5.74 15.21 7.50
N MET A 116 5.51 15.63 6.26
CA MET A 116 6.57 15.85 5.28
C MET A 116 7.12 17.27 5.43
N SER A 117 8.40 17.38 5.78
CA SER A 117 9.07 18.68 5.90
C SER A 117 9.35 19.27 4.52
N SER A 118 8.78 20.45 4.24
CA SER A 118 9.04 21.18 2.99
C SER A 118 10.51 21.61 2.85
N LYS A 119 11.23 21.82 3.97
CA LYS A 119 12.62 22.28 4.02
C LYS A 119 13.63 21.14 3.88
N THR A 120 13.47 20.08 4.67
CA THR A 120 14.44 18.97 4.71
C THR A 120 14.08 17.82 3.78
N LYS A 121 12.83 17.80 3.27
CA LYS A 121 12.28 16.69 2.47
C LYS A 121 12.36 15.34 3.19
N GLN A 122 12.33 15.38 4.52
CA GLN A 122 12.22 14.22 5.39
C GLN A 122 10.78 14.08 5.89
N PHE A 123 10.32 12.85 6.00
CA PHE A 123 9.03 12.50 6.56
C PHE A 123 9.21 12.06 8.01
N THR A 124 8.62 12.80 8.94
CA THR A 124 8.58 12.40 10.34
C THR A 124 7.41 11.45 10.54
N GLN A 125 7.73 10.18 10.81
CA GLN A 125 6.74 9.12 11.05
C GLN A 125 5.97 9.38 12.36
N GLY A 126 4.66 9.14 12.33
CA GLY A 126 3.84 8.98 13.54
C GLY A 126 3.74 7.52 13.94
N LEU A 127 2.63 7.15 14.60
CA LEU A 127 2.38 5.75 14.99
C LEU A 127 2.26 4.85 13.76
N VAL A 128 2.94 3.71 13.82
CA VAL A 128 2.88 2.65 12.80
C VAL A 128 1.64 1.80 13.06
N ASN A 129 0.82 1.62 12.02
CA ASN A 129 -0.41 0.85 12.10
C ASN A 129 -0.46 -0.18 10.97
N THR A 130 -0.96 -1.37 11.26
CA THR A 130 -1.22 -2.40 10.25
C THR A 130 -2.28 -1.89 9.26
N LEU A 131 -2.01 -2.04 7.96
CA LEU A 131 -2.88 -1.53 6.90
C LEU A 131 -4.07 -2.47 6.64
N ASP A 132 -3.85 -3.77 6.64
CA ASP A 132 -4.90 -4.78 6.51
C ASP A 132 -4.61 -5.95 7.47
N TYR A 133 -5.63 -6.40 8.19
CA TYR A 133 -5.51 -7.45 9.19
C TYR A 133 -5.70 -8.87 8.62
N GLY A 134 -6.09 -9.01 7.36
CA GLY A 134 -6.20 -10.28 6.65
C GLY A 134 -4.86 -11.01 6.49
N SER A 135 -4.94 -12.25 6.02
CA SER A 135 -3.78 -13.10 5.70
C SER A 135 -3.17 -12.81 4.32
N ASP A 136 -4.00 -12.37 3.37
CA ASP A 136 -3.68 -12.28 1.95
C ASP A 136 -3.84 -10.84 1.45
N PHE A 137 -2.92 -9.97 1.88
CA PHE A 137 -2.86 -8.57 1.49
C PHE A 137 -1.39 -8.10 1.45
N TYR A 138 -0.88 -7.77 0.26
CA TYR A 138 0.49 -7.30 0.10
C TYR A 138 0.66 -6.31 -1.06
N ALA A 139 1.78 -5.57 -1.08
CA ALA A 139 2.16 -4.63 -2.14
C ALA A 139 1.03 -3.68 -2.60
N PRO A 140 0.36 -2.94 -1.69
CA PRO A 140 -0.66 -1.98 -2.05
C PRO A 140 -0.07 -0.84 -2.89
N GLN A 141 -0.84 -0.37 -3.87
CA GLN A 141 -0.57 0.89 -4.55
C GLN A 141 -1.81 1.77 -4.56
N THR A 142 -1.59 3.07 -4.45
CA THR A 142 -2.66 4.07 -4.55
C THR A 142 -2.61 4.86 -5.85
N PHE A 143 -3.74 5.42 -6.27
CA PHE A 143 -3.81 6.45 -7.30
C PHE A 143 -4.93 7.43 -6.96
N VAL A 144 -4.94 8.58 -7.64
CA VAL A 144 -6.06 9.52 -7.59
C VAL A 144 -6.91 9.30 -8.83
N ASP A 145 -8.20 9.06 -8.65
CA ASP A 145 -9.14 8.89 -9.76
C ASP A 145 -9.68 10.23 -10.31
N ASP A 146 -10.57 10.17 -11.28
CA ASP A 146 -11.21 11.34 -11.90
C ASP A 146 -12.22 12.07 -10.99
N LYS A 147 -12.59 11.45 -9.87
CA LYS A 147 -13.40 12.04 -8.79
C LYS A 147 -12.54 12.61 -7.66
N ASN A 148 -11.22 12.66 -7.84
CA ASN A 148 -10.25 13.12 -6.86
C ASN A 148 -10.26 12.30 -5.56
N ARG A 149 -10.66 11.02 -5.63
CA ARG A 149 -10.57 10.06 -4.54
C ARG A 149 -9.20 9.39 -4.55
N ARG A 150 -8.65 9.10 -3.37
CA ARG A 150 -7.46 8.25 -3.22
C ARG A 150 -7.91 6.80 -3.22
N ILE A 151 -7.65 6.07 -4.30
CA ILE A 151 -8.03 4.66 -4.43
C ILE A 151 -6.82 3.77 -4.20
N MET A 152 -7.00 2.71 -3.41
CA MET A 152 -5.99 1.70 -3.16
C MET A 152 -6.42 0.34 -3.71
N ILE A 153 -5.49 -0.38 -4.33
CA ILE A 153 -5.61 -1.78 -4.72
C ILE A 153 -4.34 -2.50 -4.25
N ALA A 154 -4.47 -3.74 -3.80
CA ALA A 154 -3.34 -4.56 -3.37
C ALA A 154 -3.38 -5.94 -4.01
N TRP A 155 -2.25 -6.64 -3.96
CA TRP A 155 -2.18 -8.06 -4.27
C TRP A 155 -2.89 -8.82 -3.15
N MET A 156 -3.94 -9.57 -3.50
CA MET A 156 -4.71 -10.40 -2.58
C MET A 156 -4.09 -11.78 -2.47
N ASP A 157 -2.92 -11.82 -1.86
CA ASP A 157 -2.08 -12.99 -1.65
C ASP A 157 -0.94 -12.60 -0.68
N MET A 158 -0.07 -13.55 -0.36
CA MET A 158 1.12 -13.32 0.44
C MET A 158 2.29 -14.17 -0.05
N TRP A 159 3.51 -13.67 0.07
CA TRP A 159 4.68 -14.50 -0.19
C TRP A 159 4.65 -15.80 0.63
N PHE A 160 5.12 -16.90 0.02
CA PHE A 160 5.18 -18.23 0.65
C PHE A 160 3.84 -18.86 1.08
N SER A 161 2.69 -18.22 0.78
CA SER A 161 1.35 -18.80 0.98
C SER A 161 1.11 -20.04 0.10
N HIS A 162 0.27 -20.96 0.58
CA HIS A 162 -0.24 -22.05 -0.26
C HIS A 162 -1.32 -21.52 -1.20
N ARG A 163 -1.22 -21.86 -2.50
CA ARG A 163 -2.11 -21.36 -3.55
C ARG A 163 -2.77 -22.51 -4.32
N PRO A 164 -3.96 -22.99 -3.88
CA PRO A 164 -4.63 -24.10 -4.53
C PRO A 164 -4.90 -23.87 -6.03
N SER A 165 -5.13 -22.62 -6.45
CA SER A 165 -5.38 -22.23 -7.84
C SER A 165 -4.24 -22.57 -8.80
N GLN A 166 -3.02 -22.81 -8.31
CA GLN A 166 -1.88 -23.21 -9.15
C GLN A 166 -2.15 -24.52 -9.89
N ARG A 167 -2.96 -25.43 -9.32
CA ARG A 167 -3.40 -26.65 -10.00
C ARG A 167 -4.23 -26.36 -11.25
N ASP A 168 -4.87 -25.20 -11.29
CA ASP A 168 -5.71 -24.72 -12.39
C ASP A 168 -4.93 -23.79 -13.33
N GLY A 169 -3.61 -23.64 -13.13
CA GLY A 169 -2.70 -22.90 -14.01
C GLY A 169 -2.61 -21.39 -13.75
N TRP A 170 -3.11 -20.89 -12.61
CA TRP A 170 -3.05 -19.46 -12.26
C TRP A 170 -2.81 -19.22 -10.77
N ALA A 171 -2.33 -18.03 -10.42
CA ALA A 171 -2.02 -17.65 -9.03
C ALA A 171 -2.22 -16.15 -8.81
N GLY A 172 -2.74 -15.80 -7.63
CA GLY A 172 -2.97 -14.43 -7.20
C GLY A 172 -4.26 -13.81 -7.73
N ALA A 173 -4.73 -12.83 -6.99
CA ALA A 173 -5.83 -11.95 -7.37
C ALA A 173 -5.53 -10.53 -6.86
N MET A 174 -6.36 -9.55 -7.22
CA MET A 174 -6.30 -8.20 -6.67
C MET A 174 -7.43 -8.02 -5.67
N THR A 175 -7.20 -7.21 -4.65
CA THR A 175 -8.27 -6.82 -3.72
C THR A 175 -9.33 -6.00 -4.47
N PHE A 176 -10.53 -5.89 -3.90
CA PHE A 176 -11.42 -4.81 -4.32
C PHE A 176 -10.75 -3.45 -4.11
N PRO A 177 -10.98 -2.48 -5.01
CA PRO A 177 -10.52 -1.11 -4.80
C PRO A 177 -11.16 -0.51 -3.56
N ARG A 178 -10.37 0.21 -2.78
CA ARG A 178 -10.80 0.87 -1.54
C ARG A 178 -10.49 2.36 -1.62
N GLU A 179 -11.48 3.20 -1.40
CA GLU A 179 -11.27 4.63 -1.16
C GLU A 179 -10.63 4.81 0.22
N LEU A 180 -9.55 5.59 0.27
CA LEU A 180 -8.86 5.96 1.50
C LEU A 180 -9.37 7.31 2.02
N LYS A 181 -9.57 7.38 3.34
CA LYS A 181 -9.92 8.63 4.06
C LYS A 181 -9.12 8.70 5.34
N VAL A 182 -8.75 9.89 5.80
CA VAL A 182 -8.20 10.09 7.15
C VAL A 182 -9.24 10.74 8.03
N ILE A 183 -9.65 10.01 9.08
CA ILE A 183 -10.63 10.45 10.08
C ILE A 183 -9.98 10.23 11.45
N ASP A 184 -9.99 11.27 12.31
CA ASP A 184 -9.41 11.22 13.66
C ASP A 184 -7.99 10.63 13.70
N ASN A 185 -7.15 11.04 12.74
CA ASN A 185 -5.76 10.60 12.60
C ASN A 185 -5.59 9.08 12.41
N LYS A 186 -6.58 8.42 11.79
CA LYS A 186 -6.53 7.03 11.35
C LYS A 186 -6.87 6.92 9.87
N LEU A 187 -6.27 5.95 9.19
CA LEU A 187 -6.55 5.68 7.79
C LEU A 187 -7.72 4.70 7.67
N TYR A 188 -8.84 5.19 7.17
CA TYR A 188 -10.02 4.41 6.86
C TYR A 188 -9.97 3.91 5.41
N GLN A 189 -10.48 2.70 5.21
CA GLN A 189 -10.61 2.06 3.90
C GLN A 189 -12.08 1.73 3.68
N VAL A 190 -12.67 2.29 2.63
CA VAL A 190 -14.08 2.08 2.28
C VAL A 190 -14.13 1.43 0.90
N PRO A 191 -14.88 0.33 0.70
CA PRO A 191 -15.11 -0.18 -0.65
C PRO A 191 -15.64 0.94 -1.56
N VAL A 192 -15.13 1.02 -2.79
CA VAL A 192 -15.60 2.03 -3.74
C VAL A 192 -17.09 1.82 -4.09
N ASP A 193 -17.85 2.91 -4.25
CA ASP A 193 -19.29 2.85 -4.58
C ASP A 193 -19.59 2.02 -5.84
N GLU A 194 -18.65 1.98 -6.80
CA GLU A 194 -18.79 1.21 -8.02
C GLU A 194 -19.03 -0.29 -7.77
N ILE A 195 -18.62 -0.82 -6.61
CA ILE A 195 -18.86 -2.21 -6.24
C ILE A 195 -20.34 -2.53 -6.06
N GLU A 196 -21.19 -1.53 -5.78
CA GLU A 196 -22.63 -1.73 -5.62
C GLU A 196 -23.30 -2.23 -6.90
N THR A 197 -22.70 -1.94 -8.07
CA THR A 197 -23.19 -2.43 -9.36
C THR A 197 -23.06 -3.93 -9.54
N LEU A 198 -22.24 -4.60 -8.70
CA LEU A 198 -22.09 -6.06 -8.68
C LEU A 198 -23.16 -6.74 -7.81
N ARG A 199 -23.96 -5.97 -7.05
CA ARG A 199 -25.03 -6.53 -6.22
C ARG A 199 -26.19 -6.97 -7.12
N GLU A 200 -26.51 -8.24 -7.05
CA GLU A 200 -27.65 -8.84 -7.75
C GLU A 200 -28.50 -9.64 -6.77
N ASN A 201 -29.72 -9.98 -7.17
CA ASN A 201 -30.58 -10.94 -6.46
C ASN A 201 -30.77 -10.62 -4.97
N LEU A 202 -31.12 -9.36 -4.64
CA LEU A 202 -31.40 -8.95 -3.26
C LEU A 202 -32.34 -9.95 -2.58
N LYS A 203 -31.85 -10.56 -1.51
CA LYS A 203 -32.64 -11.40 -0.62
C LYS A 203 -32.99 -10.58 0.60
N ASP A 204 -34.23 -10.11 0.64
CA ASP A 204 -34.81 -9.53 1.84
C ASP A 204 -35.25 -10.66 2.76
N PHE A 205 -34.35 -11.04 3.67
CA PHE A 205 -34.69 -11.95 4.77
C PHE A 205 -35.40 -11.12 5.84
N GLN A 206 -36.71 -10.93 5.67
CA GLN A 206 -37.51 -10.29 6.72
C GLN A 206 -37.45 -11.15 7.97
N LEU A 207 -36.89 -10.56 9.03
CA LEU A 207 -36.85 -11.04 10.43
C LEU A 207 -35.89 -12.21 10.68
N PHE A 208 -34.65 -11.86 11.08
CA PHE A 208 -33.89 -12.76 11.95
C PHE A 208 -34.59 -12.78 13.32
N GLN A 209 -35.05 -13.95 13.75
CA GLN A 209 -35.39 -14.18 15.15
C GLN A 209 -34.08 -14.48 15.88
N TYR A 210 -33.66 -13.57 16.76
CA TYR A 210 -32.54 -13.83 17.67
C TYR A 210 -32.99 -14.91 18.66
N GLU A 211 -32.42 -16.12 18.57
CA GLU A 211 -32.73 -17.17 19.55
C GLU A 211 -31.96 -16.93 20.86
N ASN A 212 -30.71 -16.47 20.79
CA ASN A 212 -29.85 -16.27 21.95
C ASN A 212 -28.88 -15.11 21.75
N GLU A 213 -28.66 -14.33 22.80
CA GLU A 213 -27.60 -13.32 22.87
C GLU A 213 -26.50 -13.84 23.80
N TYR A 214 -25.26 -13.84 23.32
CA TYR A 214 -24.09 -14.23 24.12
C TYR A 214 -23.16 -13.04 24.25
N MET A 215 -22.82 -12.69 25.49
CA MET A 215 -21.72 -11.77 25.77
C MET A 215 -20.41 -12.52 25.58
N ILE A 216 -19.67 -12.17 24.53
CA ILE A 216 -18.31 -12.68 24.34
C ILE A 216 -17.40 -11.93 25.31
N ASP A 217 -16.70 -12.66 26.18
CA ASP A 217 -15.69 -12.10 27.07
C ASP A 217 -14.59 -11.43 26.23
N PRO A 218 -14.36 -10.11 26.36
CA PRO A 218 -13.36 -9.38 25.59
C PRO A 218 -11.91 -9.83 25.86
N GLN A 219 -11.67 -10.71 26.85
CA GLN A 219 -10.36 -11.32 27.10
C GLN A 219 -10.12 -12.64 26.35
N LEU A 220 -11.09 -13.13 25.57
CA LEU A 220 -10.91 -14.35 24.78
C LEU A 220 -9.87 -14.14 23.66
N SER A 221 -8.83 -14.96 23.68
CA SER A 221 -7.68 -14.91 22.75
C SER A 221 -7.90 -15.68 21.44
N VAL A 222 -9.12 -16.15 21.16
CA VAL A 222 -9.45 -16.97 19.99
C VAL A 222 -10.66 -16.41 19.24
N SER A 223 -10.51 -16.32 17.92
CA SER A 223 -11.56 -15.86 16.99
C SER A 223 -12.81 -16.71 17.11
N SER A 224 -13.98 -16.07 17.08
CA SER A 224 -15.28 -16.74 16.98
C SER A 224 -15.80 -16.67 15.54
N GLU A 225 -16.32 -17.78 15.03
CA GLU A 225 -17.05 -17.85 13.76
C GLU A 225 -18.52 -17.48 14.00
N ILE A 226 -19.07 -16.59 13.16
CA ILE A 226 -20.53 -16.39 13.08
C ILE A 226 -21.07 -17.42 12.11
N HIS A 227 -21.74 -18.44 12.64
CA HIS A 227 -22.53 -19.36 11.84
C HIS A 227 -23.87 -18.69 11.51
N ILE A 228 -24.03 -18.25 10.26
CA ILE A 228 -25.33 -17.89 9.70
C ILE A 228 -25.94 -19.19 9.15
N VAL A 229 -27.00 -19.68 9.79
CA VAL A 229 -27.78 -20.85 9.37
C VAL A 229 -28.94 -20.41 8.50
#